data_AF-A0A7S3PHH0-F1
#
_entry.id   AF-A0A7S3PHH0-F1
#
_cell.length_a   1.000
_cell.length_b   1.000
_cell.length_c   1.000
_cell.angle_alpha   90.00
_cell.angle_beta   90.00
_cell.angle_gamma   90.00
#
_symmetry.space_group_name_H-M   'P 1'
#
loop_
_entity.id
_entity.type
_entity.pdbx_description
1 polymer ?
#
loop_
_entity_poly.entity_id
_entity_poly.type
_entity_poly.pdbx_seq_one_letter_code
_entity_poly.pdbx_strand_id
1 'polypeptide(L)'
;EAIRSIKPAHINEVKKLAKPSDIIKLVFDGVLILFQKSLNPVKQAKLLVKKKDLIFLEPSYNHAQKLMNDASFLKQLLEFGQVGKDNINDETIELMTPYMNLEHFNPAVAKSASAAAEGLCTWVRAMKFYCEASKIVKPKLESLAVATGQLETAQDNLAKAARRLDVCKQNLTEMQNKFDKTLREKAEIEAGASVLKKKMNQA
;
A
#
# COMPACT_ATOMS: atom_id res chain seq x y z
N GLU A 1 -6.93 -14.30 -3.38
CA GLU A 1 -7.61 -15.61 -3.30
C GLU A 1 -8.04 -16.17 -4.65
N ALA A 2 -8.61 -15.37 -5.56
CA ALA A 2 -9.08 -15.84 -6.88
C ALA A 2 -8.05 -16.58 -7.75
N ILE A 3 -6.75 -16.26 -7.66
CA ILE A 3 -5.71 -16.99 -8.42
C ILE A 3 -5.53 -18.42 -7.90
N ARG A 4 -5.71 -18.65 -6.60
CA ARG A 4 -5.50 -19.95 -5.96
C ARG A 4 -6.58 -20.97 -6.32
N SER A 5 -7.74 -20.53 -6.81
CA SER A 5 -8.79 -21.43 -7.29
C SER A 5 -8.52 -21.95 -8.72
N ILE A 6 -7.55 -21.38 -9.44
CA ILE A 6 -7.19 -21.79 -10.80
C ILE A 6 -6.22 -22.98 -10.72
N LYS A 7 -6.69 -24.16 -11.13
CA LYS A 7 -5.90 -25.41 -11.16
C LYS A 7 -5.31 -25.66 -12.56
N PRO A 8 -4.18 -26.40 -12.66
CA PRO A 8 -3.61 -26.79 -13.94
C PRO A 8 -4.56 -27.54 -14.88
N ALA A 9 -5.44 -28.39 -14.33
CA ALA A 9 -6.45 -29.09 -15.10
C ALA A 9 -7.38 -28.13 -15.87
N HIS A 10 -7.85 -27.07 -15.20
CA HIS A 10 -8.78 -26.11 -15.81
C HIS A 10 -8.11 -25.27 -16.93
N ILE A 11 -6.82 -24.94 -16.80
CA ILE A 11 -6.08 -24.27 -17.89
C ILE A 11 -5.84 -25.23 -19.06
N ASN A 12 -5.54 -26.50 -18.77
CA ASN A 12 -5.37 -27.53 -19.79
C ASN A 12 -6.67 -27.82 -20.58
N GLU A 13 -7.83 -27.68 -19.96
CA GLU A 13 -9.12 -27.75 -20.64
C GLU A 13 -9.30 -26.57 -21.59
N VAL A 14 -9.11 -25.34 -21.09
CA VAL A 14 -9.33 -24.13 -21.88
C VAL A 14 -8.39 -24.05 -23.09
N LYS A 15 -7.10 -24.39 -22.92
CA LYS A 15 -6.13 -24.33 -24.03
C LYS A 15 -6.41 -25.33 -25.16
N LYS A 16 -7.13 -26.42 -24.88
CA LYS A 16 -7.51 -27.46 -25.83
C LYS A 16 -8.82 -27.18 -26.56
N LEU A 17 -9.56 -26.13 -26.18
CA LEU A 17 -10.79 -25.76 -26.86
C LEU A 17 -10.51 -25.34 -28.30
N ALA A 18 -11.05 -26.09 -29.27
CA ALA A 18 -10.91 -25.78 -30.69
C ALA A 18 -11.61 -24.46 -31.07
N LYS A 19 -12.73 -24.15 -30.39
CA LYS A 19 -13.50 -22.90 -30.55
C LYS A 19 -13.92 -22.40 -29.15
N PRO A 20 -13.08 -21.63 -28.45
CA PRO A 20 -13.45 -21.04 -27.17
C PRO A 20 -14.60 -20.05 -27.36
N SER A 21 -15.46 -19.92 -26.34
CA SER A 21 -16.52 -18.90 -26.33
C SER A 21 -15.92 -17.49 -26.26
N ASP A 22 -16.64 -16.49 -26.76
CA ASP A 22 -16.11 -15.13 -26.84
C ASP A 22 -15.81 -14.53 -25.46
N ILE A 23 -16.57 -14.91 -24.42
CA ILE A 23 -16.25 -14.51 -23.05
C ILE A 23 -14.90 -15.06 -22.57
N ILE A 24 -14.54 -16.30 -22.93
CA ILE A 24 -13.20 -16.84 -22.62
C ILE A 24 -12.14 -16.00 -23.32
N LYS A 25 -12.32 -15.71 -24.61
CA LYS A 25 -11.35 -14.93 -25.38
C LYS A 25 -11.14 -13.53 -24.78
N LEU A 26 -12.22 -12.84 -24.41
CA LEU A 26 -12.16 -11.53 -23.76
C LEU A 26 -11.44 -11.58 -22.40
N VAL A 27 -11.69 -12.62 -21.59
CA VAL A 27 -10.98 -12.78 -20.30
C VAL A 27 -9.48 -12.94 -20.53
N PHE A 28 -9.09 -13.69 -21.56
CA PHE A 28 -7.69 -13.87 -21.92
C PHE A 28 -7.04 -12.63 -22.53
N ASP A 29 -7.77 -11.77 -23.23
CA ASP A 29 -7.26 -10.44 -23.61
C ASP A 29 -6.88 -9.64 -22.37
N GLY A 30 -7.72 -9.67 -21.32
CA GLY A 30 -7.38 -9.05 -20.04
C GLY A 30 -6.12 -9.63 -19.39
N VAL A 31 -5.91 -10.95 -19.50
CA VAL A 31 -4.66 -11.56 -19.04
C VAL A 31 -3.48 -11.07 -19.88
N LEU A 32 -3.60 -11.03 -21.22
CA LEU A 32 -2.54 -10.56 -22.11
C LEU A 32 -2.15 -9.11 -21.83
N ILE A 33 -3.13 -8.23 -21.60
CA ILE A 33 -2.92 -6.81 -21.26
C ILE A 33 -2.13 -6.70 -19.95
N LEU A 34 -2.54 -7.42 -18.89
CA LEU A 34 -1.82 -7.39 -17.61
C LEU A 34 -0.38 -7.90 -17.72
N PHE A 35 -0.15 -8.92 -18.55
CA PHE A 35 1.20 -9.45 -18.82
C PHE A 35 1.97 -8.68 -19.90
N GLN A 36 1.42 -7.57 -20.42
CA GLN A 36 2.00 -6.75 -21.49
C GLN A 36 2.45 -7.60 -22.69
N LYS A 37 1.63 -8.57 -23.08
CA LYS A 37 1.88 -9.43 -24.24
C LYS A 37 1.25 -8.85 -25.50
N SER A 38 1.70 -9.34 -26.66
CA SER A 38 1.18 -8.93 -27.95
C SER A 38 -0.34 -9.16 -28.07
N LEU A 39 -1.01 -8.18 -28.64
CA LEU A 39 -2.43 -8.23 -29.02
C LEU A 39 -2.53 -8.19 -30.55
N ASN A 40 -3.66 -8.65 -31.08
CA ASN A 40 -4.00 -8.49 -32.48
C ASN A 40 -4.23 -7.00 -32.81
N PRO A 41 -4.04 -6.60 -34.08
CA PRO A 41 -4.38 -5.25 -34.52
C PRO A 41 -5.84 -4.89 -34.21
N VAL A 42 -6.07 -3.61 -33.91
CA VAL A 42 -7.40 -3.08 -33.58
C VAL A 42 -8.32 -3.24 -34.78
N LYS A 43 -9.15 -4.28 -34.75
CA LYS A 43 -10.16 -4.59 -35.75
C LYS A 43 -11.47 -4.89 -35.06
N GLN A 44 -12.59 -4.46 -35.66
CA GLN A 44 -13.91 -4.75 -35.12
C GLN A 44 -14.33 -6.17 -35.48
N ALA A 45 -14.90 -6.88 -34.51
CA ALA A 45 -15.47 -8.20 -34.65
C ALA A 45 -16.84 -8.25 -33.98
N LYS A 46 -17.73 -9.09 -34.54
CA LYS A 46 -19.00 -9.45 -33.89
C LYS A 46 -18.73 -10.61 -32.93
N LEU A 47 -19.02 -10.39 -31.66
CA LEU A 47 -18.88 -11.35 -30.57
C LEU A 47 -20.26 -11.71 -30.05
N LEU A 48 -20.38 -12.92 -29.51
CA LEU A 48 -21.60 -13.43 -28.92
C LEU A 48 -21.35 -13.77 -27.44
N VAL A 49 -21.92 -12.97 -26.54
CA VAL A 49 -21.83 -13.21 -25.09
C VAL A 49 -23.24 -13.25 -24.52
N LYS A 50 -23.56 -14.34 -23.79
CA LYS A 50 -24.90 -14.55 -23.20
C LYS A 50 -26.06 -14.41 -24.21
N LYS A 51 -25.86 -14.95 -25.44
CA LYS A 51 -26.81 -14.87 -26.56
C LYS A 51 -27.16 -13.45 -27.03
N LYS A 52 -26.33 -12.45 -26.67
CA LYS A 52 -26.43 -11.09 -27.19
C LYS A 52 -25.24 -10.79 -28.08
N ASP A 53 -25.53 -10.19 -29.22
CA ASP A 53 -24.51 -9.70 -30.14
C ASP A 53 -23.82 -8.47 -29.54
N LEU A 54 -22.50 -8.44 -29.64
CA LEU A 54 -21.64 -7.38 -29.19
C LEU A 54 -20.66 -7.04 -30.32
N ILE A 55 -20.56 -5.77 -30.69
CA ILE A 55 -19.49 -5.32 -31.60
C ILE A 55 -18.35 -4.81 -30.73
N PHE A 56 -17.20 -5.46 -30.84
CA PHE A 56 -16.01 -5.12 -30.04
C PHE A 56 -14.72 -5.43 -30.81
N LEU A 57 -13.58 -5.40 -30.13
CA LEU A 57 -12.28 -5.74 -30.70
C LEU A 57 -12.17 -7.23 -30.99
N GLU A 58 -11.47 -7.56 -32.09
CA GLU A 58 -11.07 -8.92 -32.42
C GLU A 58 -10.22 -9.51 -31.30
N PRO A 59 -10.67 -10.59 -30.63
CA PRO A 59 -9.96 -11.14 -29.50
C PRO A 59 -8.61 -11.74 -29.90
N SER A 60 -7.61 -11.59 -29.03
CA SER A 60 -6.23 -11.98 -29.24
C SER A 60 -5.93 -13.40 -28.74
N TYR A 61 -6.89 -14.30 -28.83
CA TYR A 61 -6.82 -15.62 -28.22
C TYR A 61 -5.64 -16.47 -28.72
N ASN A 62 -5.20 -16.28 -29.97
CA ASN A 62 -3.99 -16.91 -30.52
C ASN A 62 -2.73 -16.59 -29.69
N HIS A 63 -2.61 -15.37 -29.18
CA HIS A 63 -1.51 -14.97 -28.29
C HIS A 63 -1.69 -15.58 -26.89
N ALA A 64 -2.92 -15.61 -26.39
CA ALA A 64 -3.25 -16.22 -25.11
C ALA A 64 -2.98 -17.73 -25.10
N GLN A 65 -3.24 -18.42 -26.20
CA GLN A 65 -2.97 -19.85 -26.33
C GLN A 65 -1.47 -20.14 -26.26
N LYS A 66 -0.63 -19.29 -26.88
CA LYS A 66 0.84 -19.38 -26.72
C LYS A 66 1.26 -19.19 -25.26
N LEU A 67 0.68 -18.21 -24.58
CA LEU A 67 0.94 -17.96 -23.16
C LEU A 67 0.54 -19.16 -22.28
N MET A 68 -0.64 -19.75 -22.51
CA MET A 68 -1.11 -20.94 -21.78
C MET A 68 -0.32 -22.22 -22.07
N ASN A 69 0.40 -22.28 -23.19
CA ASN A 69 1.26 -23.41 -23.53
C ASN A 69 2.61 -23.37 -22.79
N ASP A 70 2.98 -22.22 -22.21
CA ASP A 70 4.13 -22.13 -21.31
C ASP A 70 3.82 -22.91 -20.01
N ALA A 71 4.66 -23.89 -19.68
CA ALA A 71 4.55 -24.68 -18.45
C ALA A 71 4.64 -23.79 -17.18
N SER A 72 5.28 -22.63 -17.29
CA SER A 72 5.46 -21.68 -16.20
C SER A 72 4.28 -20.71 -16.03
N PHE A 73 3.28 -20.72 -16.91
CA PHE A 73 2.20 -19.73 -16.91
C PHE A 73 1.49 -19.59 -15.56
N LEU A 74 1.15 -20.70 -14.91
CA LEU A 74 0.48 -20.65 -13.60
C LEU A 74 1.37 -20.08 -12.49
N LYS A 75 2.67 -20.40 -12.55
CA LYS A 75 3.65 -19.83 -11.63
C LYS A 75 3.76 -18.32 -11.84
N GLN A 76 3.86 -17.88 -13.10
CA GLN A 76 3.87 -16.47 -13.47
C GLN A 76 2.60 -15.75 -13.01
N LEU A 77 1.42 -16.38 -13.12
CA LEU A 77 0.14 -15.83 -12.65
C LEU A 77 0.12 -15.63 -11.13
N LEU A 78 0.62 -16.61 -10.38
CA LEU A 78 0.74 -16.52 -8.92
C LEU A 78 1.74 -15.44 -8.49
N GLU A 79 2.90 -15.40 -9.13
CA GLU A 79 3.97 -14.43 -8.88
C GLU A 79 3.53 -13.00 -9.22
N PHE A 80 2.81 -12.83 -10.33
CA PHE A 80 2.24 -11.54 -10.70
C PHE A 80 1.28 -11.03 -9.61
N GLY A 81 0.43 -11.90 -9.08
CA GLY A 81 -0.49 -11.53 -7.99
C GLY A 81 0.21 -11.12 -6.68
N GLN A 82 1.47 -11.48 -6.48
CA GLN A 82 2.24 -11.14 -5.29
C GLN A 82 3.10 -9.89 -5.49
N VAL A 83 3.89 -9.86 -6.56
CA VAL A 83 4.90 -8.84 -6.84
C VAL A 83 4.57 -8.03 -8.09
N GLY A 84 4.13 -8.69 -9.16
CA GLY A 84 3.88 -8.03 -10.46
C GLY A 84 2.76 -6.99 -10.46
N LYS A 85 1.78 -7.11 -9.55
CA LYS A 85 0.66 -6.17 -9.40
C LYS A 85 1.09 -4.72 -9.14
N ASP A 86 2.27 -4.52 -8.57
CA ASP A 86 2.83 -3.19 -8.28
C ASP A 86 3.47 -2.54 -9.51
N ASN A 87 3.73 -3.32 -10.57
CA ASN A 87 4.32 -2.85 -11.82
C ASN A 87 3.26 -2.53 -12.90
N ILE A 88 1.97 -2.61 -12.56
CA ILE A 88 0.89 -2.24 -13.48
C ILE A 88 0.90 -0.71 -13.65
N ASN A 89 1.10 -0.25 -14.89
CA ASN A 89 1.08 1.17 -15.23
C ASN A 89 -0.31 1.66 -15.67
N ASP A 90 -0.44 2.96 -15.83
CA ASP A 90 -1.69 3.65 -16.14
C ASP A 90 -2.21 3.27 -17.52
N GLU A 91 -1.31 3.11 -18.48
CA GLU A 91 -1.61 2.72 -19.85
C GLU A 91 -2.21 1.32 -19.91
N THR A 92 -1.73 0.39 -19.07
CA THR A 92 -2.29 -0.97 -18.95
C THR A 92 -3.72 -0.92 -18.44
N ILE A 93 -4.01 -0.05 -17.47
CA ILE A 93 -5.36 0.12 -16.93
C ILE A 93 -6.29 0.81 -17.93
N GLU A 94 -5.78 1.82 -18.64
CA GLU A 94 -6.53 2.51 -19.69
C GLU A 94 -6.92 1.53 -20.81
N LEU A 95 -5.98 0.73 -21.29
CA LEU A 95 -6.23 -0.31 -22.30
C LEU A 95 -7.23 -1.38 -21.83
N MET A 96 -7.29 -1.64 -20.52
CA MET A 96 -8.24 -2.57 -19.90
C MET A 96 -9.66 -1.98 -19.78
N THR A 97 -9.78 -0.66 -19.69
CA THR A 97 -11.04 0.02 -19.34
C THR A 97 -12.19 -0.33 -20.29
N PRO A 98 -12.02 -0.38 -21.61
CA PRO A 98 -13.08 -0.81 -22.53
C PRO A 98 -13.64 -2.20 -22.22
N TYR A 99 -12.78 -3.14 -21.82
CA TYR A 99 -13.20 -4.50 -21.43
C TYR A 99 -14.03 -4.49 -20.14
N MET A 100 -13.63 -3.66 -19.16
CA MET A 100 -14.30 -3.54 -17.87
C MET A 100 -15.69 -2.90 -17.96
N ASN A 101 -15.91 -2.09 -19.00
CA ASN A 101 -17.19 -1.41 -19.25
C ASN A 101 -18.20 -2.31 -20.00
N LEU A 102 -17.78 -3.48 -20.48
CA LEU A 102 -18.70 -4.44 -21.09
C LEU A 102 -19.60 -5.06 -20.01
N GLU A 103 -20.92 -4.92 -20.16
CA GLU A 103 -21.94 -5.45 -19.23
C GLU A 103 -21.72 -6.94 -18.90
N HIS A 104 -21.27 -7.71 -19.89
CA HIS A 104 -21.11 -9.16 -19.78
C HIS A 104 -19.70 -9.63 -19.44
N PHE A 105 -18.75 -8.71 -19.24
CA PHE A 105 -17.41 -9.03 -18.75
C PHE A 105 -17.43 -9.11 -17.21
N ASN A 106 -18.00 -10.20 -16.69
CA ASN A 106 -18.05 -10.44 -15.26
C ASN A 106 -17.87 -11.93 -14.91
N PRO A 107 -17.44 -12.25 -13.67
CA PRO A 107 -17.14 -13.62 -13.28
C PRO A 107 -18.33 -14.58 -13.42
N ALA A 108 -19.55 -14.11 -13.17
CA ALA A 108 -20.75 -14.95 -13.27
C ALA A 108 -21.02 -15.40 -14.72
N VAL A 109 -20.83 -14.51 -15.69
CA VAL A 109 -20.95 -14.87 -17.11
C VAL A 109 -19.78 -15.77 -17.52
N ALA A 110 -18.55 -15.46 -17.11
CA ALA A 110 -17.36 -16.27 -17.41
C ALA A 110 -17.47 -17.71 -16.85
N LYS A 111 -18.09 -17.87 -15.67
CA LYS A 111 -18.35 -19.17 -15.04
C LYS A 111 -19.17 -20.12 -15.91
N SER A 112 -20.14 -19.60 -16.65
CA SER A 112 -20.94 -20.41 -17.57
C SER A 112 -20.11 -21.03 -18.71
N ALA A 113 -18.93 -20.47 -18.98
CA ALA A 113 -18.00 -21.01 -19.97
C ALA A 113 -16.95 -21.94 -19.34
N SER A 114 -16.31 -21.54 -18.23
CA SER A 114 -15.43 -22.44 -17.45
C SER A 114 -15.10 -21.89 -16.06
N ALA A 115 -14.73 -22.78 -15.14
CA ALA A 115 -14.22 -22.40 -13.82
C ALA A 115 -12.89 -21.62 -13.89
N ALA A 116 -12.02 -21.95 -14.85
CA ALA A 116 -10.82 -21.17 -15.12
C ALA A 116 -11.15 -19.74 -15.55
N ALA A 117 -12.15 -19.57 -16.43
CA ALA A 117 -12.57 -18.25 -16.89
C ALA A 117 -13.18 -17.41 -15.76
N GLU A 118 -13.95 -18.02 -14.85
CA GLU A 118 -14.44 -17.34 -13.63
C GLU A 118 -13.28 -16.81 -12.77
N GLY A 119 -12.31 -17.67 -12.46
CA GLY A 119 -11.14 -17.32 -11.65
C GLY A 119 -10.29 -16.23 -12.30
N LEU A 120 -10.00 -16.36 -13.59
CA LEU A 120 -9.24 -15.38 -14.36
C LEU A 120 -9.99 -14.05 -14.49
N CYS A 121 -11.29 -14.06 -14.79
CA CYS A 121 -12.08 -12.83 -14.86
C CYS A 121 -12.08 -12.09 -13.52
N THR A 122 -12.26 -12.82 -12.41
CA THR A 122 -12.20 -12.25 -11.06
C THR A 122 -10.82 -11.66 -10.79
N TRP A 123 -9.76 -12.37 -11.17
CA TRP A 123 -8.39 -11.91 -10.99
C TRP A 123 -8.06 -10.65 -11.80
N VAL A 124 -8.37 -10.62 -13.11
CA VAL A 124 -8.11 -9.45 -13.96
C VAL A 124 -8.81 -8.21 -13.40
N ARG A 125 -10.09 -8.35 -13.00
CA ARG A 125 -10.84 -7.25 -12.35
C ARG A 125 -10.17 -6.81 -11.05
N ALA A 126 -9.79 -7.76 -10.19
CA ALA A 126 -9.12 -7.46 -8.93
C ALA A 126 -7.79 -6.72 -9.12
N MET A 127 -7.01 -7.04 -10.16
CA MET A 127 -5.76 -6.32 -10.47
C MET A 127 -6.01 -4.87 -10.86
N LYS A 128 -7.05 -4.61 -11.67
CA LYS A 128 -7.46 -3.25 -12.03
C LYS A 128 -7.85 -2.43 -10.80
N PHE A 129 -8.74 -2.97 -9.96
CA PHE A 129 -9.14 -2.30 -8.71
C PHE A 129 -7.98 -2.10 -7.74
N TYR A 130 -7.06 -3.06 -7.64
CA TYR A 130 -5.87 -2.93 -6.81
C TYR A 130 -4.99 -1.77 -7.26
N CYS A 131 -4.75 -1.62 -8.57
CA CYS A 131 -3.96 -0.52 -9.12
C CYS A 131 -4.62 0.84 -8.80
N GLU A 132 -5.93 0.97 -9.05
CA GLU A 132 -6.70 2.19 -8.74
C GLU A 132 -6.65 2.56 -7.25
N ALA A 133 -6.85 1.58 -6.36
CA ALA A 133 -6.75 1.78 -4.93
C ALA A 133 -5.32 2.14 -4.50
N SER A 134 -4.31 1.50 -5.10
CA SER A 134 -2.90 1.73 -4.77
C SER A 134 -2.45 3.15 -5.06
N LYS A 135 -2.98 3.80 -6.11
CA LYS A 135 -2.70 5.21 -6.41
C LYS A 135 -3.10 6.15 -5.27
N ILE A 136 -4.15 5.80 -4.52
CA ILE A 136 -4.64 6.59 -3.40
C ILE A 136 -3.92 6.21 -2.11
N VAL A 137 -3.65 4.92 -1.92
CA VAL A 137 -3.12 4.38 -0.66
C VAL A 137 -1.60 4.56 -0.55
N LYS A 138 -0.82 4.35 -1.63
CA LYS A 138 0.65 4.44 -1.59
C LYS A 138 1.14 5.83 -1.13
N PRO A 139 0.66 6.95 -1.69
CA PRO A 139 1.11 8.29 -1.24
C PRO A 139 0.76 8.57 0.23
N LYS A 140 -0.38 8.05 0.71
CA LYS A 140 -0.79 8.19 2.11
C LYS A 140 0.12 7.39 3.04
N LEU A 141 0.50 6.18 2.65
CA LEU A 141 1.46 5.37 3.41
C LEU A 141 2.84 6.02 3.46
N GLU A 142 3.31 6.59 2.35
CA GLU A 142 4.56 7.36 2.29
C GLU A 142 4.49 8.58 3.20
N SER A 143 3.41 9.37 3.12
CA SER A 143 3.19 10.52 4.00
C SER A 143 3.13 10.11 5.48
N LEU A 144 2.50 8.97 5.78
CA LEU A 144 2.45 8.43 7.13
C LEU A 144 3.85 8.07 7.61
N ALA A 145 4.65 7.37 6.81
CA ALA A 145 6.01 6.98 7.17
C ALA A 145 6.89 8.21 7.48
N VAL A 146 6.79 9.27 6.67
CA VAL A 146 7.48 10.54 6.92
C VAL A 146 7.02 11.18 8.23
N ALA A 147 5.70 11.29 8.45
CA ALA A 147 5.16 11.89 9.66
C ALA A 147 5.54 11.10 10.93
N THR A 148 5.54 9.77 10.85
CA THR A 148 5.98 8.90 11.95
C THR A 148 7.46 9.12 12.26
N GLY A 149 8.34 9.18 11.25
CA GLY A 149 9.77 9.45 11.48
C GLY A 149 10.04 10.84 12.07
N GLN A 150 9.27 11.85 11.66
CA GLN A 150 9.33 13.19 12.26
C GLN A 150 8.86 13.19 13.71
N LEU A 151 7.78 12.48 14.02
CA LEU A 151 7.26 12.35 15.38
C LEU A 151 8.27 11.68 16.31
N GLU A 152 8.89 10.58 15.86
CA GLU A 152 9.93 9.87 16.62
C GLU A 152 11.10 10.80 16.94
N THR A 153 11.59 11.54 15.94
CA THR A 153 12.66 12.53 16.13
C THR A 153 12.26 13.63 17.12
N ALA A 154 11.01 14.13 17.04
CA ALA A 154 10.51 15.15 17.94
C ALA A 154 10.39 14.63 19.39
N GLN A 155 9.93 13.40 19.57
CA GLN A 155 9.85 12.73 20.88
C GLN A 155 11.23 12.57 21.51
N ASP A 156 12.23 12.17 20.74
CA ASP A 156 13.62 12.09 21.20
C ASP A 156 14.18 13.44 21.65
N ASN A 157 13.90 14.50 20.89
CA ASN A 157 14.32 15.86 21.24
C ASN A 157 13.61 16.36 22.50
N LEU A 158 12.30 16.09 22.63
CA LEU A 158 11.53 16.40 23.83
C LEU A 158 12.12 15.69 25.06
N ALA A 159 12.44 14.40 24.95
CA ALA A 159 13.03 13.62 26.03
C ALA A 159 14.39 14.19 26.47
N LYS A 160 15.24 14.60 25.52
CA LYS A 160 16.52 15.28 25.81
C LYS A 160 16.31 16.63 26.50
N ALA A 161 15.37 17.44 26.03
CA ALA A 161 15.05 18.74 26.61
C ALA A 161 14.49 18.60 28.03
N ALA A 162 13.58 17.63 28.25
CA ALA A 162 13.02 17.34 29.56
C ALA A 162 14.11 16.93 30.58
N ARG A 163 15.07 16.09 30.17
CA ARG A 163 16.24 15.74 31.03
C ARG A 163 17.09 16.97 31.38
N ARG A 164 17.37 17.84 30.41
CA ARG A 164 18.14 19.08 30.67
C ARG A 164 17.40 20.01 31.65
N LEU A 165 16.09 20.13 31.48
CA LEU A 165 15.25 20.94 32.37
C LEU A 165 15.28 20.39 33.80
N ASP A 166 15.19 19.07 33.97
CA ASP A 166 15.23 18.44 35.29
C ASP A 166 16.56 18.71 36.01
N VAL A 167 17.68 18.54 35.33
CA VAL A 167 19.02 18.88 35.87
C VAL A 167 19.10 20.36 36.26
N CYS A 168 18.59 21.28 35.42
CA CYS A 168 18.60 22.70 35.74
C CYS A 168 17.74 23.03 36.97
N LYS A 169 16.57 22.39 37.12
CA LYS A 169 15.70 22.55 38.30
C LYS A 169 16.37 22.04 39.57
N GLN A 170 17.06 20.90 39.50
CA GLN A 170 17.82 20.36 40.63
C GLN A 170 18.93 21.33 41.05
N ASN A 171 19.71 21.86 40.10
CA ASN A 171 20.76 22.84 40.38
C ASN A 171 20.19 24.14 40.96
N LEU A 172 19.08 24.64 40.42
CA LEU A 172 18.42 25.85 40.94
C LEU A 172 17.98 25.64 42.40
N THR A 173 17.40 24.48 42.70
CA THR A 173 16.95 24.12 44.04
C THR A 173 18.13 24.05 45.02
N GLU A 174 19.25 23.45 44.60
CA GLU A 174 20.46 23.39 45.41
C GLU A 174 21.02 24.80 45.70
N MET A 175 21.10 25.65 44.67
CA MET A 175 21.60 27.03 44.81
C MET A 175 20.68 27.88 45.70
N GLN A 176 19.35 27.73 45.55
CA GLN A 176 18.38 28.40 46.40
C GLN A 176 18.55 27.99 47.86
N ASN A 177 18.69 26.68 48.13
CA ASN A 177 18.92 26.18 49.49
C ASN A 177 20.23 26.71 50.10
N LYS A 178 21.32 26.79 49.31
CA LYS A 178 22.59 27.37 49.75
C LYS A 178 22.45 28.86 50.06
N PHE A 179 21.81 29.61 49.17
CA PHE A 179 21.55 31.04 49.34
C PHE A 179 20.76 31.32 50.62
N ASP A 180 19.66 30.60 50.85
CA ASP A 180 18.80 30.74 52.03
C ASP A 180 19.52 30.34 53.33
N LYS A 181 20.48 29.40 53.26
CA LYS A 181 21.34 29.05 54.39
C LYS A 181 22.32 30.17 54.70
N THR A 182 23.05 30.68 53.70
CA THR A 182 24.02 31.77 53.87
C THR A 182 23.36 33.06 54.36
N LEU A 183 22.15 33.37 53.89
CA LEU A 183 21.38 34.51 54.38
C LEU A 183 21.04 34.40 55.87
N ARG A 184 20.67 33.20 56.34
CA ARG A 184 20.42 32.94 57.76
C ARG A 184 21.69 33.10 58.60
N GLU A 185 22.80 32.50 58.17
CA GLU A 185 24.10 32.61 58.84
C GLU A 185 24.56 34.08 58.92
N LYS A 186 24.41 34.84 57.81
CA LYS A 186 24.72 36.28 57.79
C LYS A 186 23.87 37.05 58.81
N ALA A 187 22.56 36.82 58.84
CA ALA A 187 21.66 37.50 59.77
C ALA A 187 22.00 37.19 61.24
N GLU A 188 22.36 35.94 61.55
CA GLU A 188 22.80 35.53 62.89
C GLU A 188 24.11 36.24 63.31
N ILE A 189 25.10 36.31 62.40
CA ILE A 189 26.37 37.00 62.64
C ILE A 189 26.14 38.50 62.85
N GLU A 190 25.34 39.15 61.99
CA GLU A 190 25.00 40.58 62.12
C GLU A 190 24.28 40.88 63.43
N ALA A 191 23.35 40.02 63.84
CA ALA A 191 22.67 40.13 65.13
C ALA A 191 23.66 40.01 66.31
N GLY A 192 24.54 39.01 66.28
CA GLY A 192 25.59 38.82 67.29
C GLY A 192 26.57 40.00 67.37
N ALA A 193 27.00 40.52 66.21
CA ALA A 193 27.88 41.68 66.13
C ALA A 193 27.22 42.96 66.67
N SER A 194 25.93 43.17 66.39
CA SER A 194 25.15 44.29 66.94
C SER A 194 25.05 44.22 68.47
N VAL A 195 24.81 43.03 69.03
CA VAL A 195 24.79 42.80 70.48
C VAL A 195 26.16 43.09 71.11
N LEU A 196 27.25 42.62 70.51
CA LEU A 196 28.61 42.89 71.00
C LEU A 196 28.95 44.39 70.96
N LYS A 197 28.62 45.07 69.87
CA LYS A 197 28.83 46.52 69.72
C LYS A 197 28.06 47.33 70.77
N LYS A 198 26.81 46.94 71.06
CA LYS A 198 26.03 47.57 72.15
C LYS A 198 26.68 47.39 73.51
N LYS A 199 27.22 46.20 73.81
CA LYS A 199 27.96 45.95 75.06
C LYS A 199 29.23 46.78 75.15
N MET A 200 30.01 46.90 74.06
CA MET A 200 31.21 47.75 74.03
C MET A 200 30.90 49.23 74.27
N ASN A 201 29.83 49.77 73.70
CA ASN A 201 29.46 51.18 73.89
C ASN A 201 28.89 51.49 75.29
N GLN A 202 28.58 50.46 76.09
CA GLN A 202 28.07 50.59 77.46
C GLN A 202 29.17 50.43 78.53
N ALA A 203 30.39 50.06 78.13
CA ALA A 203 31.59 49.98 78.96
C ALA A 203 32.44 51.23 78.77
#